data_AF-A0A813DZ12-F1
#
_entry.id   AF-A0A813DZ12-F1
#
_cell.length_a   1.000
_cell.length_b   1.000
_cell.length_c   1.000
_cell.angle_alpha   90.00
_cell.angle_beta   90.00
_cell.angle_gamma   90.00
#
_symmetry.space_group_name_H-M   'P 1'
#
loop_
_entity.id
_entity.type
_entity.pdbx_description
1 polymer ?
#
loop_
_entity_poly.entity_id
_entity_poly.type
_entity_poly.pdbx_seq_one_letter_code
_entity_poly.pdbx_strand_id
1 'polypeptide(L)'
;SLSAMAGVPVSELSPEQKDELVCTYAALILHDDGAEITPASMNDLIKASGCVVEAYWPMLMSKMVNNVGMDALIKMGGGGGGGGGGGGGGGGAAAAAGGAAAASGGAAAEKKAV
;
A
#
# COMPACT_ATOMS: atom_id res chain seq x y z
N SER A 1 -3.47 14.95 -17.53
CA SER A 1 -3.58 16.36 -17.11
C SER A 1 -3.82 16.38 -15.62
N LEU A 2 -2.79 16.64 -14.81
CA LEU A 2 -2.90 16.70 -13.34
C LEU A 2 -3.89 17.79 -12.90
N SER A 3 -4.01 18.86 -13.70
CA SER A 3 -5.03 19.91 -13.54
C SER A 3 -6.46 19.40 -13.68
N ALA A 4 -6.69 18.27 -14.36
CA ALA A 4 -8.03 17.67 -14.41
C ALA A 4 -8.40 17.02 -13.07
N MET A 5 -7.47 16.37 -12.36
CA MET A 5 -7.79 15.68 -11.10
C MET A 5 -7.89 16.63 -9.90
N ALA A 6 -7.12 17.72 -9.86
CA ALA A 6 -7.17 18.70 -8.77
C ALA A 6 -8.41 19.62 -8.81
N GLY A 7 -9.05 19.74 -9.98
CA GLY A 7 -10.23 20.59 -10.18
C GLY A 7 -11.56 19.83 -10.24
N VAL A 8 -11.54 18.50 -10.27
CA VAL A 8 -12.75 17.67 -10.33
C VAL A 8 -13.36 17.56 -8.93
N PRO A 9 -14.64 17.95 -8.76
CA PRO A 9 -15.36 17.74 -7.51
C PRO A 9 -15.33 16.27 -7.11
N VAL A 10 -15.19 15.97 -5.82
CA VAL A 10 -15.20 14.59 -5.32
C VAL A 10 -16.45 13.82 -5.78
N SER A 11 -17.59 14.50 -5.92
CA SER A 11 -18.82 13.88 -6.46
C SER A 11 -18.67 13.28 -7.85
N GLU A 12 -17.81 13.85 -8.69
CA GLU A 12 -17.61 13.48 -10.10
C GLU A 12 -16.53 12.40 -10.30
N LEU A 13 -15.78 12.04 -9.26
CA LEU A 13 -14.82 10.94 -9.32
C LEU A 13 -15.52 9.59 -9.47
N SER A 14 -14.93 8.69 -10.25
CA SER A 14 -15.36 7.29 -10.28
C SER A 14 -15.18 6.64 -8.90
N PRO A 15 -15.89 5.55 -8.59
CA PRO A 15 -15.70 4.80 -7.35
C PRO A 15 -14.24 4.38 -7.14
N GLU A 16 -13.57 3.94 -8.19
CA GLU A 16 -12.19 3.47 -8.14
C GLU A 16 -11.22 4.62 -7.81
N GLN A 17 -11.44 5.80 -8.41
CA GLN A 17 -10.64 6.99 -8.13
C GLN A 17 -10.83 7.48 -6.69
N LYS A 18 -12.07 7.38 -6.17
CA LYS A 18 -12.37 7.70 -4.76
C LYS A 18 -11.65 6.74 -3.82
N ASP A 19 -11.72 5.44 -4.10
CA ASP A 19 -11.10 4.41 -3.27
C ASP A 19 -9.57 4.54 -3.25
N GLU A 20 -8.96 4.81 -4.40
CA GLU A 20 -7.54 5.09 -4.52
C GLU A 20 -7.14 6.32 -3.70
N LEU A 21 -7.89 7.42 -3.82
CA LEU A 21 -7.66 8.66 -3.05
C LEU A 21 -7.78 8.42 -1.54
N VAL A 22 -8.85 7.76 -1.11
CA VAL A 22 -9.07 7.45 0.31
C VAL A 22 -7.93 6.58 0.85
N CYS A 23 -7.50 5.56 0.11
CA CYS A 23 -6.37 4.72 0.53
C CYS A 23 -5.04 5.48 0.54
N THR A 24 -4.84 6.40 -0.41
CA THR A 24 -3.64 7.25 -0.46
C THR A 24 -3.59 8.17 0.77
N TYR A 25 -4.70 8.84 1.09
CA TYR A 25 -4.77 9.69 2.28
C TYR A 25 -4.63 8.91 3.57
N ALA A 26 -5.24 7.72 3.67
CA ALA A 26 -5.07 6.86 4.83
C ALA A 26 -3.59 6.47 5.05
N ALA A 27 -2.88 6.13 3.98
CA ALA A 27 -1.45 5.80 4.06
C ALA A 27 -0.60 7.01 4.46
N LEU A 28 -0.91 8.21 3.95
CA LEU A 28 -0.22 9.46 4.30
C LEU A 28 -0.44 9.84 5.78
N ILE A 29 -1.68 9.74 6.27
CA ILE A 29 -2.00 10.03 7.68
C ILE A 29 -1.23 9.08 8.59
N LEU A 30 -1.26 7.78 8.32
CA LEU A 30 -0.53 6.79 9.11
C LEU A 30 0.98 7.04 9.08
N HIS A 31 1.52 7.47 7.94
CA HIS A 31 2.92 7.86 7.82
C HIS A 31 3.26 9.07 8.69
N ASP A 32 2.45 10.12 8.62
CA ASP A 32 2.65 11.35 9.39
C ASP A 32 2.55 11.11 10.90
N ASP A 33 1.67 10.19 11.32
CA ASP A 33 1.55 9.74 12.71
C ASP A 33 2.64 8.75 13.14
N GLY A 34 3.52 8.31 12.23
CA GLY A 34 4.56 7.31 12.48
C GLY A 34 4.00 5.91 12.78
N ALA A 35 2.76 5.64 12.39
CA ALA A 35 2.09 4.36 12.57
C ALA A 35 2.43 3.38 11.43
N GLU A 36 2.31 2.09 11.70
CA GLU A 36 2.57 1.05 10.70
C GLU A 36 1.47 1.04 9.62
N ILE A 37 1.87 1.04 8.34
CA ILE A 37 0.95 1.06 7.20
C ILE A 37 0.62 -0.38 6.80
N THR A 38 -0.40 -0.93 7.44
CA THR A 38 -0.93 -2.28 7.18
C THR A 38 -2.37 -2.22 6.65
N PRO A 39 -2.86 -3.25 5.94
CA PRO A 39 -4.25 -3.29 5.52
C PRO A 39 -5.24 -3.12 6.68
N ALA A 40 -4.93 -3.63 7.87
CA ALA A 40 -5.78 -3.49 9.05
C ALA A 40 -5.87 -2.04 9.53
N SER A 41 -4.72 -1.40 9.81
CA SER A 41 -4.66 0.00 10.25
C SER A 41 -5.31 0.97 9.26
N MET A 42 -5.13 0.75 7.96
CA MET A 42 -5.77 1.54 6.92
C MET A 42 -7.30 1.34 6.93
N ASN A 43 -7.78 0.10 7.02
CA ASN A 43 -9.21 -0.18 7.08
C ASN A 43 -9.87 0.43 8.33
N ASP A 44 -9.19 0.42 9.47
CA ASP A 44 -9.70 1.01 10.71
C ASP A 44 -9.84 2.53 10.58
N LEU A 45 -8.84 3.20 10.00
CA LEU A 45 -8.88 4.64 9.73
C LEU A 45 -9.98 5.00 8.72
N ILE A 46 -10.11 4.24 7.63
CA ILE A 46 -11.12 4.45 6.59
C ILE A 46 -12.53 4.31 7.14
N LYS A 47 -12.76 3.30 7.99
CA LYS A 47 -14.06 3.15 8.69
C LYS A 47 -14.31 4.30 9.64
N ALA A 48 -13.29 4.75 10.39
CA ALA A 48 -13.41 5.88 11.30
C ALA A 48 -13.75 7.20 10.57
N SER A 49 -13.30 7.37 9.32
CA SER A 49 -13.64 8.53 8.49
C SER A 49 -15.03 8.44 7.85
N GLY A 50 -15.77 7.34 8.06
CA GLY A 50 -17.08 7.10 7.44
C GLY A 50 -17.00 6.73 5.96
N CYS A 51 -15.81 6.37 5.46
CA CYS A 51 -15.60 5.94 4.09
C CYS A 51 -15.69 4.40 3.97
N VAL A 52 -15.92 3.93 2.75
CA VAL A 52 -15.88 2.51 2.40
C VAL A 52 -15.03 2.41 1.15
N VAL A 53 -14.12 1.44 1.11
CA VAL A 53 -13.28 1.14 -0.05
C VAL A 53 -13.28 -0.36 -0.30
N GLU A 54 -13.03 -0.76 -1.54
CA GLU A 54 -12.84 -2.17 -1.85
C GLU A 54 -11.58 -2.73 -1.17
N ALA A 55 -11.68 -3.94 -0.61
CA ALA A 55 -10.61 -4.56 0.19
C ALA A 55 -9.28 -4.76 -0.56
N TYR A 56 -9.33 -4.75 -1.91
CA TYR A 56 -8.14 -4.78 -2.75
C TYR A 56 -7.25 -3.54 -2.55
N TRP A 57 -7.82 -2.34 -2.40
CA TRP A 57 -7.08 -1.08 -2.39
C TRP A 57 -6.16 -0.91 -1.17
N PRO A 58 -6.60 -1.12 0.09
CA PRO A 58 -5.71 -1.05 1.24
C PRO A 58 -4.57 -2.08 1.17
N MET A 59 -4.85 -3.28 0.64
CA MET A 59 -3.84 -4.31 0.44
C MET A 59 -2.79 -3.89 -0.60
N LEU A 60 -3.23 -3.34 -1.73
CA LEU A 60 -2.33 -2.87 -2.77
C LEU A 60 -1.45 -1.72 -2.27
N MET A 61 -2.07 -0.72 -1.64
CA MET A 61 -1.39 0.48 -1.16
C MET A 61 -0.36 0.15 -0.08
N SER A 62 -0.73 -0.66 0.91
CA SER A 62 0.19 -1.11 1.97
C SER A 62 1.39 -1.87 1.39
N LYS A 63 1.19 -2.79 0.43
CA LYS A 63 2.30 -3.47 -0.25
C LYS A 63 3.21 -2.51 -1.01
N MET A 64 2.64 -1.54 -1.72
CA MET A 64 3.42 -0.56 -2.48
C MET A 64 4.28 0.29 -1.55
N VAL A 65 3.67 0.83 -0.48
CA VAL A 65 4.36 1.66 0.51
C VAL A 65 5.47 0.88 1.21
N ASN A 66 5.21 -0.36 1.61
CA ASN A 66 6.21 -1.19 2.29
C ASN A 66 7.35 -1.64 1.37
N ASN A 67 7.14 -1.72 0.05
CA ASN A 67 8.17 -2.10 -0.91
C ASN A 67 9.04 -0.91 -1.37
N VAL A 68 8.42 0.25 -1.58
CA VAL A 68 9.11 1.44 -2.12
C VAL A 68 9.57 2.41 -1.03
N GLY A 69 8.82 2.49 0.08
CA GLY A 69 8.98 3.48 1.15
C GLY A 69 8.17 4.75 0.87
N MET A 70 7.44 5.24 1.88
CA MET A 70 6.57 6.42 1.73
C MET A 70 7.37 7.69 1.40
N ASP A 71 8.50 7.94 2.06
CA ASP A 71 9.36 9.10 1.77
C ASP A 71 9.84 9.12 0.31
N ALA A 72 10.20 7.95 -0.22
CA ALA A 72 10.61 7.81 -1.61
C ALA A 72 9.44 8.09 -2.56
N LEU A 73 8.25 7.55 -2.26
CA LEU A 73 7.03 7.81 -3.03
C LEU A 73 6.68 9.30 -3.06
N ILE A 74 6.73 10.00 -1.92
CA ILE A 74 6.47 11.44 -1.83
C ILE A 74 7.51 12.23 -2.63
N LYS A 75 8.80 11.88 -2.54
CA LYS A 75 9.87 12.56 -3.27
C LYS A 75 9.76 12.34 -4.78
N MET A 76 9.32 11.16 -5.21
CA MET A 76 9.04 10.86 -6.63
C MET A 76 7.76 11.57 -7.13
N GLY A 77 6.81 11.85 -6.24
CA GLY A 77 5.55 12.54 -6.55
C GLY A 77 5.71 13.95 -7.13
N GLY A 78 6.90 14.55 -7.07
CA GLY A 78 7.23 15.79 -7.77
C GLY A 78 7.21 15.67 -9.31
N GLY A 79 7.14 14.43 -9.85
CA GLY A 79 7.01 14.16 -11.28
C GLY A 79 5.90 13.14 -11.56
N GLY A 80 4.66 13.62 -11.73
CA GLY A 80 3.61 12.92 -12.47
C GLY A 80 3.02 11.66 -11.81
N GLY A 81 2.05 11.86 -10.90
CA GLY A 81 1.06 10.83 -10.60
C GLY A 81 0.04 10.69 -11.74
N GLY A 82 -0.20 9.44 -12.17
CA GLY A 82 -1.34 9.05 -13.01
C GLY A 82 -0.98 8.70 -14.46
N GLY A 83 -0.90 7.39 -14.72
CA GLY A 83 -0.88 6.83 -16.07
C GLY A 83 0.00 5.60 -16.16
N GLY A 84 -0.61 4.43 -16.37
CA GLY A 84 0.15 3.23 -16.73
C GLY A 84 1.08 3.49 -17.91
N GLY A 85 2.29 2.93 -17.84
CA GLY A 85 3.31 3.05 -18.87
C GLY A 85 4.70 3.00 -18.24
N GLY A 86 5.40 1.89 -18.48
CA GLY A 86 6.70 1.61 -17.87
C GLY A 86 7.81 2.59 -18.23
N GLY A 87 8.91 2.48 -17.48
CA GLY A 87 10.15 3.19 -17.75
C GLY A 87 10.97 3.28 -16.47
N GLY A 88 11.92 2.36 -16.30
CA GLY A 88 12.64 2.15 -15.06
C GLY A 88 13.86 3.05 -14.81
N GLY A 89 14.59 2.63 -13.77
CA GLY A 89 15.92 3.12 -13.36
C GLY A 89 15.89 3.42 -11.86
N GLY A 90 16.56 2.72 -10.96
CA GLY A 90 17.58 1.69 -11.06
C GLY A 90 18.40 1.73 -9.76
N GLY A 91 18.77 0.55 -9.23
CA GLY A 91 19.71 0.40 -8.11
C GLY A 91 19.04 -0.08 -6.82
N GLY A 92 19.30 -1.27 -6.29
CA GLY A 92 20.25 -2.29 -6.69
C GLY A 92 19.86 -3.64 -6.08
N ALA A 93 20.31 -4.70 -6.74
CA ALA A 93 20.21 -6.05 -6.26
C ALA A 93 20.98 -6.23 -4.94
N ALA A 94 20.38 -6.99 -4.03
CA ALA A 94 21.13 -7.94 -3.21
C ALA A 94 20.34 -9.24 -3.15
N ALA A 95 20.67 -10.16 -4.06
CA ALA A 95 20.48 -11.57 -3.80
C ALA A 95 21.46 -11.97 -2.68
N ALA A 96 20.95 -12.61 -1.64
CA ALA A 96 21.75 -13.47 -0.79
C ALA A 96 20.94 -14.74 -0.51
N ALA A 97 21.19 -15.76 -1.32
CA ALA A 97 21.05 -17.14 -0.90
C ALA A 97 22.17 -17.43 0.10
N GLY A 98 21.86 -18.18 1.17
CA GLY A 98 22.86 -18.66 2.11
C GLY A 98 22.24 -19.04 3.43
N GLY A 99 21.95 -20.33 3.60
CA GLY A 99 21.28 -20.86 4.78
C GLY A 99 22.14 -20.81 6.05
N ALA A 100 21.44 -20.94 7.18
CA ALA A 100 21.97 -21.55 8.37
C ALA A 100 20.84 -22.32 9.05
N ALA A 101 21.05 -23.63 9.16
CA ALA A 101 20.27 -24.49 10.02
C ALA A 101 20.39 -24.02 11.47
N ALA A 102 19.26 -23.95 12.17
CA ALA A 102 19.22 -24.18 13.60
C ALA A 102 17.84 -24.74 13.96
N ALA A 103 17.85 -25.99 14.40
CA ALA A 103 16.70 -26.74 14.84
C ALA A 103 16.10 -26.18 16.13
N SER A 104 14.77 -26.13 16.17
CA SER A 104 13.96 -26.52 17.34
C SER A 104 12.58 -26.86 16.77
N GLY A 105 12.05 -28.08 16.89
CA GLY A 105 11.91 -28.85 18.12
C GLY A 105 10.51 -28.59 18.68
N GLY A 106 9.47 -29.10 18.01
CA GLY A 106 8.08 -28.96 18.45
C GLY A 106 7.14 -29.77 17.56
N ALA A 107 6.79 -30.97 18.03
CA ALA A 107 6.01 -31.97 17.32
C ALA A 107 4.58 -31.52 17.00
N ALA A 108 4.09 -32.08 15.89
CA ALA A 108 2.77 -31.93 15.32
C ALA A 108 1.64 -32.47 16.20
N ALA A 109 0.48 -31.82 16.10
CA ALA A 109 -0.82 -32.46 16.25
C ALA A 109 -1.58 -32.29 14.93
N GLU A 110 -1.50 -33.32 14.09
CA GLU A 110 -2.23 -33.44 12.82
C GLU A 110 -3.70 -33.77 13.09
N LYS A 111 -4.61 -32.96 12.54
CA LYS A 111 -5.96 -33.43 12.18
C LYS A 111 -5.91 -33.83 10.72
N LYS A 112 -6.09 -35.11 10.43
CA LYS A 112 -6.51 -35.56 9.09
C LYS A 112 -7.83 -36.30 9.20
N ALA A 113 -8.76 -35.81 8.40
CA ALA A 113 -10.04 -36.42 8.10
C ALA A 113 -9.88 -37.87 7.61
N VAL A 114 -10.75 -38.73 8.14
CA VAL A 114 -11.60 -39.66 7.38
C VAL A 114 -13.00 -39.51 7.96
#